data_AF-A0A852YZR7-F1
#
_entry.id   AF-A0A852YZR7-F1
#
_cell.length_a   1.000
_cell.length_b   1.000
_cell.length_c   1.000
_cell.angle_alpha   90.00
_cell.angle_beta   90.00
_cell.angle_gamma   90.00
#
_symmetry.space_group_name_H-M   'P 1'
#
loop_
_entity.id
_entity.type
_entity.pdbx_description
1 polymer ?
#
loop_
_entity_poly.entity_id
_entity_poly.type
_entity_poly.pdbx_seq_one_letter_code
_entity_poly.pdbx_strand_id
1 'polypeptide(L)'
;MAPPGRNAEAERVRTRLLNQVDERRNPRTNATVEQLLERYLETHFDGEATTLNGYRRAARRHVLPFIGQVKVGQLDADALDSLYAELRRCRDHCTGKQRVDHRTRKPHECDHRCRKHRCRPLGATQIRQVHYLLSGAFKRAVRWKWVASNPVGQAEPPAAPRPEPSPPSAEQAARILQEAWRTDEDWGALVWTAMTTGARRGELCGLRWDHVDPEAAVLRLEQSVAYDEASSSWYVKHTKTHQHRRIALDSESVAVLTDLKQRQHQLAAQFGVELLPDAYVFSPVPGGAEFAHPDTLTQRYERMVRKLGITTTLHKLRHYSATELISSGVDPRTVAGRLGHGGGGTTTLRAYSAWVSEADQRASRALFSRVPERPEGPVAASERAKQRPENPYEHIAHEIRDRIGLGELVDGDRVPTAKQLADQHHVSVGTAGRAVTLLKTWGLAETSRGKPTTVAVGARELVAADDREQPQRQEAPDEESPGAESAPASEGPRLLHFEVRRLGTTVRTFTAEADPDSPEHLKRLLAASVRHDGRDESEILDYELNVYGADGQHLNTFVTMAP
;
A
#
# COMPACT_ATOMS: atom_id res chain seq x y z
N MET A 1 56.09 30.14 19.13
CA MET A 1 55.36 31.06 18.22
C MET A 1 54.32 30.25 17.47
N ALA A 2 53.03 30.58 17.61
CA ALA A 2 51.97 29.90 16.86
C ALA A 2 52.14 30.19 15.35
N PRO A 3 51.85 29.23 14.45
CA PRO A 3 52.11 29.38 13.02
C PRO A 3 51.28 30.53 12.42
N PRO A 4 51.84 31.30 11.47
CA PRO A 4 51.30 32.59 10.99
C PRO A 4 49.92 32.53 10.30
N GLY A 5 49.36 31.34 10.06
CA GLY A 5 47.99 31.17 9.55
C GLY A 5 46.90 31.17 10.63
N ARG A 6 47.22 30.77 11.88
CA ARG A 6 46.22 30.61 12.95
C ARG A 6 45.65 31.93 13.48
N ASN A 7 46.46 32.99 13.50
CA ASN A 7 46.01 34.32 13.96
C ASN A 7 45.08 34.98 12.95
N ALA A 8 45.37 34.89 11.65
CA ALA A 8 44.49 35.43 10.61
C ALA A 8 43.15 34.69 10.54
N GLU A 9 43.16 33.37 10.79
CA GLU A 9 41.93 32.59 10.91
C GLU A 9 41.13 32.95 12.16
N ALA A 10 41.79 33.11 13.31
CA ALA A 10 41.16 33.55 14.56
C ALA A 10 40.54 34.95 14.45
N GLU A 11 41.20 35.90 13.79
CA GLU A 11 40.66 37.24 13.54
C GLU A 11 39.45 37.21 12.60
N ARG A 12 39.48 36.39 11.54
CA ARG A 12 38.33 36.20 10.64
C ARG A 12 37.13 35.60 11.40
N VAL A 13 37.37 34.64 12.28
CA VAL A 13 36.33 34.04 13.13
C VAL A 13 35.77 35.06 14.11
N ARG A 14 36.63 35.82 14.80
CA ARG A 14 36.22 36.88 15.74
C ARG A 14 35.34 37.94 15.06
N THR A 15 35.78 38.46 13.91
CA THR A 15 35.01 39.45 13.15
C THR A 15 33.66 38.90 12.68
N ARG A 16 33.61 37.62 12.26
CA ARG A 16 32.36 36.95 11.91
C ARG A 16 31.41 36.85 13.11
N LEU A 17 31.91 36.47 14.29
CA LEU A 17 31.12 36.34 15.51
C LEU A 17 30.59 37.69 16.01
N LEU A 18 31.42 38.75 15.96
CA LEU A 18 30.99 40.11 16.30
C LEU A 18 29.86 40.60 15.39
N ASN A 19 30.00 40.41 14.08
CA ASN A 19 28.95 40.74 13.12
C ASN A 19 27.64 39.96 13.38
N GLN A 20 27.73 38.70 13.80
CA GLN A 20 26.55 37.91 14.16
C GLN A 20 25.84 38.44 15.41
N VAL A 21 26.60 38.86 16.42
CA VAL A 21 26.04 39.46 17.65
C VAL A 21 25.39 40.82 17.36
N ASP A 22 26.06 41.65 16.56
CA ASP A 22 25.54 42.97 16.17
C ASP A 22 24.27 42.85 15.33
N GLU A 23 24.19 41.89 14.42
CA GLU A 23 22.96 41.64 13.66
C GLU A 23 21.81 41.10 14.51
N ARG A 24 22.09 40.29 15.54
CA ARG A 24 21.05 39.86 16.50
C ARG A 24 20.48 41.04 17.29
N ARG A 25 21.31 42.04 17.58
CA ARG A 25 20.91 43.27 18.28
C ARG A 25 20.24 44.29 17.35
N ASN A 26 20.73 44.42 16.12
CA ASN A 26 20.24 45.32 15.08
C ASN A 26 19.95 44.54 13.78
N PRO A 27 18.80 43.85 13.70
CA PRO A 27 18.48 43.03 12.53
C PRO A 27 18.32 43.90 11.28
N ARG A 28 18.94 43.46 10.18
CA ARG A 28 18.90 44.16 8.87
C ARG A 28 17.50 44.28 8.28
N THR A 29 16.57 43.47 8.76
CA THR A 29 15.16 43.50 8.38
C THR A 29 14.27 43.28 9.59
N ASN A 30 13.09 43.91 9.58
CA ASN A 30 12.02 43.64 10.54
C ASN A 30 11.08 42.51 10.07
N ALA A 31 11.41 41.82 8.99
CA ALA A 31 10.58 40.75 8.45
C ALA A 31 10.41 39.59 9.45
N THR A 32 9.20 39.03 9.48
CA THR A 32 8.86 37.86 10.31
C THR A 32 9.14 36.55 9.58
N VAL A 33 9.19 35.43 10.32
CA VAL A 33 9.30 34.09 9.73
C VAL A 33 8.11 33.80 8.81
N GLU A 34 6.91 34.27 9.16
CA GLU A 34 5.73 34.15 8.31
C GLU A 34 5.95 34.81 6.94
N GLN A 35 6.39 36.06 6.91
CA GLN A 35 6.68 36.79 5.67
C GLN A 35 7.80 36.13 4.86
N LEU A 36 8.81 35.57 5.53
CA LEU A 36 9.86 34.80 4.87
C LEU A 36 9.30 33.53 4.20
N LEU A 37 8.45 32.78 4.90
CA LEU A 37 7.87 31.54 4.39
C LEU A 37 6.90 31.80 3.24
N GLU A 38 6.06 32.84 3.35
CA GLU A 38 5.15 33.25 2.28
C GLU A 38 5.94 33.57 1.01
N ARG A 39 6.90 34.49 1.10
CA ARG A 39 7.77 34.86 -0.04
C ARG A 39 8.56 33.67 -0.59
N TYR A 40 9.06 32.78 0.28
CA TYR A 40 9.78 31.60 -0.16
C TYR A 40 8.89 30.63 -0.93
N LEU A 41 7.71 30.31 -0.39
CA LEU A 41 6.80 29.32 -0.94
C LEU A 41 6.08 29.81 -2.21
N GLU A 42 5.86 31.12 -2.35
CA GLU A 42 5.19 31.69 -3.51
C GLU A 42 6.14 31.99 -4.67
N THR A 43 7.29 32.59 -4.39
CA THR A 43 8.12 33.19 -5.45
C THR A 43 9.39 32.41 -5.74
N HIS A 44 9.85 31.54 -4.83
CA HIS A 44 11.21 31.00 -4.89
C HIS A 44 11.32 29.50 -4.62
N PHE A 45 10.20 28.81 -4.42
CA PHE A 45 10.15 27.37 -4.35
C PHE A 45 10.15 26.79 -5.77
N ASP A 46 11.21 26.07 -6.11
CA ASP A 46 11.47 25.46 -7.42
C ASP A 46 11.21 23.94 -7.44
N GLY A 47 10.51 23.43 -6.43
CA GLY A 47 10.20 22.01 -6.27
C GLY A 47 8.83 21.58 -6.84
N GLU A 48 8.49 20.32 -6.63
CA GLU A 48 7.22 19.75 -7.09
C GLU A 48 6.02 20.31 -6.30
N ALA A 49 4.87 20.50 -6.94
CA ALA A 49 3.62 20.96 -6.32
C ALA A 49 3.20 20.13 -5.09
N THR A 50 3.41 18.82 -5.11
CA THR A 50 3.14 17.94 -3.95
C THR A 50 4.04 18.27 -2.75
N THR A 51 5.31 18.60 -3.00
CA THR A 51 6.25 19.04 -1.97
C THR A 51 5.87 20.42 -1.45
N LEU A 52 5.47 21.33 -2.34
CA LEU A 52 4.96 22.65 -1.98
C LEU A 52 3.73 22.56 -1.07
N ASN A 53 2.78 21.68 -1.40
CA ASN A 53 1.58 21.43 -0.59
C ASN A 53 1.95 20.85 0.79
N GLY A 54 2.88 19.89 0.82
CA GLY A 54 3.43 19.40 2.08
C GLY A 54 4.09 20.48 2.94
N TYR A 55 4.86 21.39 2.33
CA TYR A 55 5.49 22.52 3.01
C TYR A 55 4.47 23.56 3.50
N ARG A 56 3.48 23.93 2.69
CA ARG A 56 2.38 24.82 3.11
C ARG A 56 1.63 24.25 4.30
N ARG A 57 1.34 22.94 4.28
CA ARG A 57 0.69 22.23 5.38
C ARG A 57 1.56 22.24 6.64
N ALA A 58 2.86 21.97 6.51
CA ALA A 58 3.82 22.00 7.62
C ALA A 58 3.96 23.42 8.20
N ALA A 59 4.07 24.45 7.35
CA ALA A 59 4.12 25.84 7.75
C ALA A 59 2.89 26.22 8.60
N ARG A 60 1.69 26.05 8.03
CA ARG A 60 0.42 26.41 8.68
C ARG A 60 0.17 25.66 9.99
N ARG A 61 0.46 24.36 10.03
CA ARG A 61 0.15 23.53 11.21
C ARG A 61 1.21 23.61 12.29
N HIS A 62 2.49 23.73 11.93
CA HIS A 62 3.58 23.48 12.86
C HIS A 62 4.55 24.64 13.05
N VAL A 63 4.71 25.53 12.06
CA VAL A 63 5.71 26.61 12.15
C VAL A 63 5.08 27.93 12.55
N LEU A 64 4.08 28.39 11.78
CA LEU A 64 3.45 29.69 11.97
C LEU A 64 2.86 29.88 13.38
N PRO A 65 2.21 28.87 14.02
CA PRO A 65 1.68 29.04 15.36
C PRO A 65 2.71 29.32 16.46
N PHE A 66 3.99 28.97 16.26
CA PHE A 66 5.05 29.12 17.26
C PHE A 66 5.97 30.28 16.98
N ILE A 67 6.51 30.30 15.76
CA ILE A 67 7.59 31.21 15.40
C ILE A 67 7.19 32.13 14.24
N GLY A 68 5.94 32.08 13.76
CA GLY A 68 5.49 32.88 12.62
C GLY A 68 5.70 34.38 12.80
N GLN A 69 5.39 34.90 14.00
CA GLN A 69 5.56 36.33 14.34
C GLN A 69 6.97 36.71 14.79
N VAL A 70 7.86 35.72 14.98
CA VAL A 70 9.25 35.99 15.38
C VAL A 70 9.98 36.65 14.22
N LYS A 71 10.79 37.67 14.50
CA LYS A 71 11.62 38.32 13.48
C LYS A 71 12.70 37.36 13.01
N VAL A 72 12.98 37.31 11.70
CA VAL A 72 13.95 36.37 11.13
C VAL A 72 15.36 36.51 11.72
N GLY A 73 15.77 37.73 12.10
CA GLY A 73 17.07 37.99 12.72
C GLY A 73 17.16 37.62 14.21
N GLN A 74 16.02 37.36 14.86
CA GLN A 74 15.94 36.95 16.27
C GLN A 74 15.81 35.43 16.43
N LEU A 75 15.59 34.69 15.35
CA LEU A 75 15.49 33.23 15.41
C LEU A 75 16.90 32.62 15.52
N ASP A 76 17.10 31.77 16.52
CA ASP A 76 18.33 31.03 16.75
C ASP A 76 18.09 29.51 16.84
N ALA A 77 19.18 28.77 17.06
CA ALA A 77 19.12 27.32 17.17
C ALA A 77 18.29 26.85 18.37
N ASP A 78 18.36 27.55 19.50
CA ASP A 78 17.63 27.21 20.72
C ASP A 78 16.11 27.32 20.55
N ALA A 79 15.63 28.39 19.88
CA ALA A 79 14.22 28.53 19.53
C ALA A 79 13.73 27.41 18.58
N LEU A 80 14.60 26.95 17.68
CA LEU A 80 14.30 25.84 16.76
C LEU A 80 14.30 24.48 17.47
N ASP A 81 15.23 24.25 18.39
CA ASP A 81 15.28 23.03 19.18
C ASP A 81 14.09 22.96 20.15
N SER A 82 13.68 24.10 20.71
CA SER A 82 12.44 24.24 21.47
C SER A 82 11.20 23.90 20.64
N LEU A 83 11.13 24.39 19.40
CA LEU A 83 10.08 24.01 18.46
C LEU A 83 10.09 22.50 18.20
N TYR A 84 11.25 21.90 17.95
CA TYR A 84 11.35 20.45 17.71
C TYR A 84 10.98 19.63 18.95
N ALA A 85 11.35 20.08 20.15
CA ALA A 85 10.96 19.45 21.41
C ALA A 85 9.43 19.47 21.58
N GLU A 86 8.78 20.59 21.26
CA GLU A 86 7.33 20.70 21.30
C GLU A 86 6.65 19.78 20.28
N LEU A 87 7.18 19.69 19.05
CA LEU A 87 6.67 18.75 18.03
C LEU A 87 6.82 17.29 18.45
N ARG A 88 7.90 16.96 19.19
CA ARG A 88 8.10 15.63 19.79
C ARG A 88 7.13 15.38 20.96
N ARG A 89 6.59 16.42 21.60
CA ARG A 89 5.62 16.28 22.68
C ARG A 89 4.19 16.14 22.16
N CYS A 90 3.77 17.05 21.29
CA CYS A 90 2.41 17.07 20.76
C CYS A 90 2.34 17.70 19.37
N ARG A 91 1.88 16.91 18.39
CA ARG A 91 1.60 17.40 17.03
C ARG A 91 0.54 18.50 16.96
N ASP A 92 -0.32 18.56 17.98
CA ASP A 92 -1.44 19.48 18.09
C ASP A 92 -1.17 20.59 19.14
N HIS A 93 0.09 20.73 19.58
CA HIS A 93 0.58 21.92 20.31
C HIS A 93 -0.18 22.21 21.60
N CYS A 94 -0.43 21.15 22.38
CA CYS A 94 -1.20 21.23 23.62
C CYS A 94 -0.43 22.05 24.65
N THR A 95 -0.97 23.11 25.27
CA THR A 95 -0.27 23.85 26.35
C THR A 95 -0.14 23.07 27.68
N GLY A 96 -0.38 21.75 27.66
CA GLY A 96 -0.42 20.89 28.85
C GLY A 96 -1.75 20.98 29.62
N LYS A 97 -2.58 21.98 29.33
CA LYS A 97 -3.92 22.11 29.91
C LYS A 97 -4.86 21.04 29.34
N GLN A 98 -5.75 20.51 30.18
CA GLN A 98 -6.79 19.58 29.74
C GLN A 98 -7.69 20.28 28.72
N ARG A 99 -7.74 19.76 27.50
CA ARG A 99 -8.66 20.21 26.44
C ARG A 99 -9.40 19.03 25.84
N VAL A 100 -10.51 19.28 25.17
CA VAL A 100 -11.30 18.26 24.46
C VAL A 100 -10.94 18.30 22.97
N ASP A 101 -10.59 17.15 22.43
CA ASP A 101 -10.46 16.92 20.99
C ASP A 101 -11.86 16.68 20.42
N HIS A 102 -12.40 17.72 19.80
CA HIS A 102 -13.71 17.69 19.17
C HIS A 102 -13.74 16.85 17.89
N ARG A 103 -14.88 16.21 17.61
CA ARG A 103 -15.07 15.41 16.39
C ARG A 103 -15.11 16.25 15.10
N THR A 104 -15.40 17.54 15.20
CA THR A 104 -15.47 18.48 14.09
C THR A 104 -15.07 19.88 14.54
N ARG A 105 -14.63 20.71 13.59
CA ARG A 105 -14.34 22.14 13.82
C ARG A 105 -15.59 23.01 13.79
N LYS A 106 -16.72 22.46 13.32
CA LYS A 106 -18.01 23.17 13.32
C LYS A 106 -18.58 23.22 14.74
N PRO A 107 -19.36 24.26 15.10
CA PRO A 107 -20.11 24.27 16.35
C PRO A 107 -20.96 23.00 16.51
N HIS A 108 -20.88 22.35 17.67
CA HIS A 108 -21.67 21.17 18.04
C HIS A 108 -21.71 21.05 19.56
N GLU A 109 -22.72 20.35 20.05
CA GLU A 109 -22.73 19.87 21.43
C GLU A 109 -21.79 18.67 21.57
N CYS A 110 -20.99 18.66 22.64
CA CYS A 110 -20.02 17.59 22.87
C CYS A 110 -20.75 16.28 23.18
N ASP A 111 -20.49 15.27 22.36
CA ASP A 111 -20.95 13.90 22.56
C ASP A 111 -19.78 12.97 22.95
N HIS A 112 -20.06 11.68 23.15
CA HIS A 112 -19.06 10.64 23.46
C HIS A 112 -17.93 10.52 22.41
N ARG A 113 -18.06 11.13 21.23
CA ARG A 113 -17.03 11.14 20.19
C ARG A 113 -16.02 12.27 20.39
N CYS A 114 -16.33 13.27 21.22
CA CYS A 114 -15.41 14.30 21.67
C CYS A 114 -14.60 13.75 22.86
N ARG A 115 -13.29 13.56 22.66
CA ARG A 115 -12.44 12.85 23.62
C ARG A 115 -11.50 13.81 24.33
N LYS A 116 -11.10 13.49 25.57
CA LYS A 116 -10.01 14.23 26.23
C LYS A 116 -8.75 14.16 25.37
N HIS A 117 -8.11 15.31 25.19
CA HIS A 117 -6.89 15.40 24.41
C HIS A 117 -5.81 14.50 25.00
N ARG A 118 -5.20 13.69 24.13
CA ARG A 118 -4.00 12.93 24.45
C ARG A 118 -2.90 13.43 23.54
N CYS A 119 -1.86 14.02 24.12
CA CYS A 119 -0.76 14.54 23.34
C CYS A 119 -0.08 13.37 22.60
N ARG A 120 0.09 13.52 21.29
CA ARG A 120 0.69 12.52 20.40
C ARG A 120 1.87 13.17 19.68
N PRO A 121 3.06 12.55 19.68
CA PRO A 121 4.24 13.10 19.01
C PRO A 121 4.01 13.22 17.50
N LEU A 122 4.64 14.21 16.89
CA LEU A 122 4.81 14.26 15.44
C LEU A 122 5.93 13.28 15.03
N GLY A 123 5.75 12.56 13.92
CA GLY A 123 6.75 11.58 13.48
C GLY A 123 8.08 12.24 13.09
N ALA A 124 9.21 11.55 13.32
CA ALA A 124 10.55 12.09 13.02
C ALA A 124 10.68 12.62 11.58
N THR A 125 10.15 11.90 10.59
CA THR A 125 10.12 12.33 9.18
C THR A 125 9.37 13.65 8.98
N GLN A 126 8.26 13.86 9.69
CA GLN A 126 7.47 15.09 9.59
C GLN A 126 8.20 16.27 10.25
N ILE A 127 8.86 16.05 11.39
CA ILE A 127 9.71 17.07 12.02
C ILE A 127 10.88 17.44 11.09
N ARG A 128 11.50 16.45 10.43
CA ARG A 128 12.53 16.70 9.41
C ARG A 128 11.98 17.48 8.22
N GLN A 129 10.74 17.24 7.79
CA GLN A 129 10.09 18.04 6.75
C GLN A 129 9.96 19.51 7.16
N VAL A 130 9.59 19.78 8.42
CA VAL A 130 9.58 21.15 8.98
C VAL A 130 10.99 21.75 8.94
N HIS A 131 12.01 20.99 9.35
CA HIS A 131 13.40 21.42 9.28
C HIS A 131 13.86 21.74 7.85
N TYR A 132 13.52 20.91 6.86
CA TYR A 132 13.89 21.17 5.46
C TYR A 132 13.21 22.40 4.87
N LEU A 133 11.93 22.61 5.20
CA LEU A 133 11.20 23.82 4.85
C LEU A 133 11.91 25.07 5.40
N LEU A 134 12.18 25.08 6.72
CA LEU A 134 12.85 26.19 7.38
C LEU A 134 14.26 26.40 6.82
N SER A 135 15.04 25.33 6.62
CA SER A 135 16.38 25.44 6.05
C SER A 135 16.36 25.99 4.62
N GLY A 136 15.39 25.60 3.79
CA GLY A 136 15.22 26.12 2.44
C GLY A 136 14.91 27.62 2.43
N ALA A 137 13.98 28.03 3.30
CA ALA A 137 13.59 29.43 3.46
C ALA A 137 14.75 30.30 3.98
N PHE A 138 15.45 29.86 5.05
CA PHE A 138 16.58 30.61 5.61
C PHE A 138 17.80 30.66 4.69
N LYS A 139 18.03 29.64 3.84
CA LYS A 139 19.02 29.73 2.76
C LYS A 139 18.70 30.89 1.79
N ARG A 140 17.43 31.13 1.48
CA ARG A 140 17.01 32.28 0.66
C ARG A 140 17.11 33.59 1.44
N ALA A 141 16.75 33.62 2.72
CA ALA A 141 16.92 34.80 3.58
C ALA A 141 18.38 35.29 3.63
N VAL A 142 19.34 34.37 3.73
CA VAL A 142 20.77 34.70 3.64
C VAL A 142 21.11 35.32 2.29
N ARG A 143 20.61 34.75 1.18
CA ARG A 143 20.83 35.30 -0.18
C ARG A 143 20.21 36.69 -0.35
N TRP A 144 19.07 36.96 0.28
CA TRP A 144 18.43 38.28 0.28
C TRP A 144 19.05 39.25 1.29
N LYS A 145 20.11 38.83 2.01
CA LYS A 145 20.77 39.61 3.06
C LYS A 145 19.83 40.04 4.19
N TRP A 146 18.77 39.25 4.43
CA TRP A 146 17.87 39.45 5.57
C TRP A 146 18.52 39.02 6.88
N VAL A 147 19.42 38.03 6.81
CA VAL A 147 20.22 37.50 7.93
C VAL A 147 21.64 37.16 7.43
N ALA A 148 22.70 37.27 8.25
CA ALA A 148 24.06 36.88 7.83
C ALA A 148 24.27 35.36 7.74
N SER A 149 23.59 34.59 8.57
CA SER A 149 23.77 33.14 8.65
C SER A 149 22.45 32.41 8.82
N ASN A 150 22.42 31.15 8.40
CA ASN A 150 21.27 30.29 8.54
C ASN A 150 21.26 29.62 9.94
N PRO A 151 20.38 30.01 10.87
CA PRO A 151 20.30 29.41 12.21
C PRO A 151 19.83 27.96 12.18
N VAL A 152 19.10 27.54 11.14
CA VAL A 152 18.54 26.19 11.04
C VAL A 152 19.62 25.12 10.91
N GLY A 153 20.77 25.46 10.31
CA GLY A 153 21.89 24.52 10.21
C GLY A 153 22.59 24.23 11.54
N GLN A 154 22.28 25.00 12.59
CA GLN A 154 22.83 24.84 13.94
C GLN A 154 21.85 24.11 14.89
N ALA A 155 20.60 23.89 14.46
CA ALA A 155 19.60 23.17 15.23
C ALA A 155 19.67 21.66 14.96
N GLU A 156 19.20 20.84 15.91
CA GLU A 156 19.27 19.37 15.85
C GLU A 156 17.90 18.74 15.54
N PRO A 157 17.59 18.47 14.25
CA PRO A 157 16.41 17.70 13.90
C PRO A 157 16.56 16.25 14.38
N PRO A 158 15.45 15.51 14.60
CA PRO A 158 15.54 14.11 14.96
C PRO A 158 16.30 13.31 13.89
N ALA A 159 16.99 12.27 14.34
CA ALA A 159 17.64 11.32 13.46
C ALA A 159 16.66 10.82 12.39
N ALA A 160 17.16 10.66 11.16
CA ALA A 160 16.36 10.05 10.12
C ALA A 160 16.00 8.63 10.59
N PRO A 161 14.70 8.26 10.65
CA PRO A 161 14.34 6.90 10.97
C PRO A 161 14.97 5.96 9.94
N ARG A 162 15.51 4.84 10.39
CA ARG A 162 15.95 3.79 9.48
C ARG A 162 14.71 3.24 8.77
N PRO A 163 14.66 3.25 7.43
CA PRO A 163 13.55 2.64 6.72
C PRO A 163 13.60 1.14 6.98
N GLU A 164 12.57 0.62 7.65
CA GLU A 164 12.38 -0.83 7.82
C GLU A 164 11.13 -1.20 7.02
N PRO A 165 11.29 -1.48 5.71
CA PRO A 165 10.16 -1.89 4.89
C PRO A 165 9.63 -3.22 5.40
N SER A 166 8.35 -3.25 5.75
CA SER A 166 7.61 -4.46 6.11
C SER A 166 6.62 -4.77 4.99
N PRO A 167 7.08 -5.42 3.89
CA PRO A 167 6.20 -5.93 2.85
C PRO A 167 5.34 -7.09 3.40
N PRO A 168 4.18 -7.40 2.78
CA PRO A 168 3.48 -8.65 3.07
C PRO A 168 4.37 -9.87 2.75
N SER A 169 4.18 -10.99 3.45
CA SER A 169 4.78 -12.28 3.05
C SER A 169 4.15 -12.81 1.76
N ALA A 170 4.76 -13.82 1.13
CA ALA A 170 4.20 -14.48 -0.07
C ALA A 170 2.80 -15.08 0.20
N GLU A 171 2.59 -15.70 1.37
CA GLU A 171 1.29 -16.22 1.80
C GLU A 171 0.25 -15.10 1.99
N GLN A 172 0.65 -13.99 2.60
CA GLN A 172 -0.23 -12.82 2.75
C GLN A 172 -0.56 -12.21 1.39
N ALA A 173 0.42 -12.12 0.48
CA ALA A 173 0.22 -11.67 -0.88
C ALA A 173 -0.79 -12.56 -1.63
N ALA A 174 -0.73 -13.89 -1.44
CA ALA A 174 -1.70 -14.84 -2.01
C ALA A 174 -3.11 -14.55 -1.54
N ARG A 175 -3.30 -14.44 -0.23
CA ARG A 175 -4.62 -14.14 0.35
C ARG A 175 -5.16 -12.78 -0.11
N ILE A 176 -4.29 -11.77 -0.22
CA ILE A 176 -4.65 -10.44 -0.72
C ILE A 176 -5.15 -10.52 -2.16
N LEU A 177 -4.42 -11.24 -3.01
CA LEU A 177 -4.74 -11.39 -4.42
C LEU A 177 -6.03 -12.19 -4.61
N GLN A 178 -6.14 -13.35 -3.98
CA GLN A 178 -7.35 -14.19 -3.99
C GLN A 178 -8.59 -13.40 -3.58
N GLU A 179 -8.54 -12.65 -2.47
CA GLU A 179 -9.66 -11.81 -2.03
C GLU A 179 -9.96 -10.68 -3.02
N ALA A 180 -8.94 -10.11 -3.65
CA ALA A 180 -9.12 -9.05 -4.64
C ALA A 180 -9.92 -9.56 -5.85
N TRP A 181 -9.51 -10.67 -6.47
CA TRP A 181 -10.25 -11.28 -7.58
C TRP A 181 -11.63 -11.78 -7.17
N ARG A 182 -11.76 -12.37 -5.97
CA ARG A 182 -13.04 -12.83 -5.44
C ARG A 182 -14.06 -11.70 -5.34
N THR A 183 -13.61 -10.49 -5.00
CA THR A 183 -14.51 -9.35 -4.82
C THR A 183 -14.89 -8.69 -6.15
N ASP A 184 -13.93 -8.59 -7.06
CA ASP A 184 -14.06 -7.85 -8.32
C ASP A 184 -12.85 -8.15 -9.22
N GLU A 185 -13.09 -8.68 -10.42
CA GLU A 185 -12.01 -9.06 -11.34
C GLU A 185 -11.13 -7.88 -11.78
N ASP A 186 -11.72 -6.70 -12.00
CA ASP A 186 -10.97 -5.52 -12.42
C ASP A 186 -10.13 -4.99 -11.25
N TRP A 187 -10.62 -5.16 -10.03
CA TRP A 187 -9.82 -4.93 -8.82
C TRP A 187 -8.68 -5.94 -8.65
N GLY A 188 -8.95 -7.22 -8.91
CA GLY A 188 -7.91 -8.25 -8.95
C GLY A 188 -6.80 -7.91 -9.95
N ALA A 189 -7.18 -7.50 -11.16
CA ALA A 189 -6.23 -7.04 -12.19
C ALA A 189 -5.40 -5.82 -11.75
N LEU A 190 -6.01 -4.88 -11.02
CA LEU A 190 -5.29 -3.72 -10.46
C LEU A 190 -4.27 -4.14 -9.40
N VAL A 191 -4.68 -4.98 -8.44
CA VAL A 191 -3.80 -5.45 -7.36
C VAL A 191 -2.66 -6.32 -7.94
N TRP A 192 -2.96 -7.17 -8.92
CA TRP A 192 -1.98 -7.94 -9.69
C TRP A 192 -0.95 -7.00 -10.33
N THR A 193 -1.42 -6.03 -11.12
CA THR A 193 -0.55 -5.07 -11.82
C THR A 193 0.32 -4.29 -10.82
N ALA A 194 -0.25 -3.88 -9.67
CA ALA A 194 0.51 -3.21 -8.62
C ALA A 194 1.65 -4.08 -8.06
N MET A 195 1.39 -5.38 -7.89
CA MET A 195 2.32 -6.35 -7.33
C MET A 195 3.41 -6.78 -8.32
N THR A 196 3.06 -7.02 -9.59
CA THR A 196 4.00 -7.51 -10.63
C THR A 196 4.87 -6.40 -11.25
N THR A 197 4.35 -5.17 -11.29
CA THR A 197 5.09 -4.03 -11.87
C THR A 197 5.75 -3.15 -10.81
N GLY A 198 5.30 -3.21 -9.56
CA GLY A 198 5.72 -2.28 -8.51
C GLY A 198 5.34 -0.82 -8.81
N ALA A 199 4.33 -0.59 -9.66
CA ALA A 199 3.82 0.74 -9.98
C ALA A 199 3.35 1.47 -8.72
N ARG A 200 3.62 2.78 -8.65
CA ARG A 200 3.08 3.63 -7.59
C ARG A 200 1.59 3.81 -7.82
N ARG A 201 0.84 3.98 -6.72
CA ARG A 201 -0.61 4.21 -6.76
C ARG A 201 -1.06 5.28 -7.77
N GLY A 202 -0.38 6.43 -7.79
CA GLY A 202 -0.71 7.50 -8.76
C GLY A 202 -0.40 7.11 -10.20
N GLU A 203 0.62 6.28 -10.44
CA GLU A 203 0.97 5.77 -11.77
C GLU A 203 -0.07 4.75 -12.25
N LEU A 204 -0.57 3.88 -11.36
CA LEU A 204 -1.70 2.98 -11.66
C LEU A 204 -2.95 3.77 -12.07
N CYS A 205 -3.30 4.81 -11.31
CA CYS A 205 -4.43 5.69 -11.63
C CYS A 205 -4.25 6.43 -12.97
N GLY A 206 -3.02 6.76 -13.33
CA GLY A 206 -2.70 7.46 -14.58
C GLY A 206 -2.40 6.53 -15.76
N LEU A 207 -2.49 5.21 -15.58
CA LEU A 207 -2.19 4.25 -16.64
C LEU A 207 -3.28 4.28 -17.71
N ARG A 208 -2.88 4.38 -18.98
CA ARG A 208 -3.75 4.39 -20.15
C ARG A 208 -3.50 3.18 -21.04
N TRP A 209 -4.49 2.76 -21.82
CA TRP A 209 -4.35 1.61 -22.71
C TRP A 209 -3.25 1.79 -23.75
N ASP A 210 -3.04 3.01 -24.25
CA ASP A 210 -1.92 3.33 -25.15
C ASP A 210 -0.53 3.13 -24.51
N HIS A 211 -0.44 3.03 -23.18
CA HIS A 211 0.82 2.71 -22.51
C HIS A 211 1.09 1.21 -22.41
N VAL A 212 0.12 0.35 -22.73
CA VAL A 212 0.23 -1.10 -22.65
C VAL A 212 0.44 -1.62 -24.07
N ASP A 213 1.60 -2.21 -24.30
CA ASP A 213 1.96 -2.87 -25.55
C ASP A 213 1.96 -4.39 -25.30
N PRO A 214 0.83 -5.08 -25.58
CA PRO A 214 0.73 -6.51 -25.33
C PRO A 214 1.60 -7.35 -26.27
N GLU A 215 1.87 -6.86 -27.49
CA GLU A 215 2.72 -7.55 -28.47
C GLU A 215 4.19 -7.52 -28.04
N ALA A 216 4.67 -6.36 -27.60
CA ALA A 216 6.02 -6.26 -27.03
C ALA A 216 6.10 -6.78 -25.59
N ALA A 217 4.97 -7.11 -24.95
CA ALA A 217 4.84 -7.39 -23.53
C ALA A 217 5.47 -6.29 -22.65
N VAL A 218 5.12 -5.03 -22.91
CA VAL A 218 5.68 -3.86 -22.22
C VAL A 218 4.60 -2.93 -21.69
N LEU A 219 4.77 -2.50 -20.44
CA LEU A 219 3.97 -1.46 -19.82
C LEU A 219 4.80 -0.19 -19.60
N ARG A 220 4.30 0.95 -20.08
CA ARG A 220 4.97 2.26 -19.95
C ARG A 220 4.37 3.06 -18.81
N LEU A 221 5.20 3.45 -17.84
CA LEU A 221 4.79 4.34 -16.75
C LEU A 221 5.34 5.74 -17.00
N GLU A 222 4.50 6.59 -17.58
CA GLU A 222 4.88 7.93 -18.04
C GLU A 222 4.18 9.05 -17.28
N GLN A 223 3.03 8.78 -16.67
CA GLN A 223 2.22 9.76 -15.96
C GLN A 223 1.73 9.23 -14.61
N SER A 224 1.32 10.14 -13.73
CA SER A 224 0.79 9.84 -12.41
C SER A 224 -0.31 10.83 -12.06
N VAL A 225 -1.37 10.35 -11.42
CA VAL A 225 -2.40 11.21 -10.81
C VAL A 225 -1.90 11.75 -9.47
N ALA A 226 -2.09 13.04 -9.23
CA ALA A 226 -1.74 13.74 -8.00
C ALA A 226 -2.87 14.67 -7.55
N TYR A 227 -2.91 14.98 -6.26
CA TYR A 227 -3.86 15.93 -5.69
C TYR A 227 -3.20 17.29 -5.50
N ASP A 228 -3.86 18.34 -5.97
CA ASP A 228 -3.48 19.71 -5.69
C ASP A 228 -4.37 20.30 -4.58
N GLU A 229 -3.77 20.63 -3.44
CA GLU A 229 -4.48 21.26 -2.33
C GLU A 229 -4.93 22.70 -2.65
N ALA A 230 -4.22 23.41 -3.54
CA ALA A 230 -4.53 24.80 -3.84
C ALA A 230 -5.83 24.92 -4.65
N SER A 231 -5.96 24.13 -5.73
CA SER A 231 -7.19 24.03 -6.52
C SER A 231 -8.22 23.05 -5.94
N SER A 232 -7.87 22.32 -4.88
CA SER A 232 -8.67 21.22 -4.31
C SER A 232 -9.10 20.19 -5.36
N SER A 233 -8.26 19.94 -6.36
CA SER A 233 -8.59 19.11 -7.53
C SER A 233 -7.51 18.05 -7.79
N TRP A 234 -7.93 16.95 -8.43
CA TRP A 234 -7.01 15.94 -8.93
C TRP A 234 -6.54 16.32 -10.33
N TYR A 235 -5.28 16.08 -10.61
CA TYR A 235 -4.71 16.34 -11.92
C TYR A 235 -3.71 15.24 -12.31
N VAL A 236 -3.52 15.08 -13.62
CA VAL A 236 -2.48 14.22 -14.17
C VAL A 236 -1.19 15.02 -14.25
N LYS A 237 -0.11 14.49 -13.66
CA LYS A 237 1.24 14.98 -13.91
C LYS A 237 1.98 13.99 -14.80
N HIS A 238 2.73 14.50 -15.76
CA HIS A 238 3.78 13.72 -16.38
C HIS A 238 4.88 13.47 -15.36
N THR A 239 5.36 12.23 -15.29
CA THR A 239 6.58 11.96 -14.54
C THR A 239 7.70 12.78 -15.20
N LYS A 240 8.62 13.38 -14.42
CA LYS A 240 9.72 14.14 -15.03
C LYS A 240 10.41 13.23 -16.05
N THR A 241 10.85 13.74 -17.21
CA THR A 241 11.38 12.95 -18.35
C THR A 241 12.37 11.84 -17.94
N HIS A 242 13.08 12.02 -16.82
CA HIS A 242 13.99 11.06 -16.21
C HIS A 242 13.35 9.94 -15.35
N GLN A 243 12.02 9.84 -15.28
CA GLN A 243 11.26 8.84 -14.49
C GLN A 243 10.32 7.98 -15.34
N HIS A 244 10.21 8.27 -16.65
CA HIS A 244 9.53 7.39 -17.58
C HIS A 244 10.25 6.05 -17.58
N ARG A 245 9.50 4.96 -17.37
CA ARG A 245 10.09 3.63 -17.39
C ARG A 245 9.21 2.65 -18.13
N ARG A 246 9.87 1.76 -18.85
CA ARG A 246 9.28 0.62 -19.53
C ARG A 246 9.48 -0.60 -18.64
N ILE A 247 8.41 -1.31 -18.38
CA ILE A 247 8.38 -2.49 -17.51
C ILE A 247 8.00 -3.67 -18.39
N ALA A 248 8.87 -4.66 -18.49
CA ALA A 248 8.56 -5.95 -19.08
C ALA A 248 7.42 -6.62 -18.30
N LEU A 249 6.47 -7.18 -19.04
CA LEU A 249 5.38 -7.99 -18.53
C LEU A 249 5.68 -9.46 -18.82
N ASP A 250 5.34 -10.32 -17.88
CA ASP A 250 5.25 -11.76 -18.10
C ASP A 250 3.94 -12.10 -18.84
N SER A 251 3.83 -13.33 -19.34
CA SER A 251 2.69 -13.80 -20.12
C SER A 251 1.37 -13.69 -19.35
N GLU A 252 1.38 -13.95 -18.04
CA GLU A 252 0.16 -13.87 -17.22
C GLU A 252 -0.25 -12.42 -17.00
N SER A 253 0.70 -11.51 -16.74
CA SER A 253 0.40 -10.08 -16.68
C SER A 253 -0.18 -9.54 -18.00
N VAL A 254 0.29 -10.02 -19.15
CA VAL A 254 -0.31 -9.68 -20.46
C VAL A 254 -1.73 -10.25 -20.56
N ALA A 255 -1.95 -11.50 -20.16
CA ALA A 255 -3.28 -12.12 -20.17
C ALA A 255 -4.27 -11.37 -19.27
N VAL A 256 -3.88 -11.05 -18.04
CA VAL A 256 -4.70 -10.29 -17.07
C VAL A 256 -5.13 -8.94 -17.63
N LEU A 257 -4.22 -8.19 -18.27
CA LEU A 257 -4.54 -6.90 -18.88
C LEU A 257 -5.39 -7.07 -20.15
N THR A 258 -5.18 -8.11 -20.93
CA THR A 258 -5.99 -8.42 -22.12
C THR A 258 -7.43 -8.73 -21.73
N ASP A 259 -7.63 -9.57 -20.72
CA ASP A 259 -8.95 -9.92 -20.18
C ASP A 259 -9.68 -8.70 -19.61
N LEU A 260 -8.94 -7.83 -18.91
CA LEU A 260 -9.47 -6.57 -18.39
C LEU A 260 -9.97 -5.67 -19.54
N LYS A 261 -9.17 -5.51 -20.61
CA LYS A 261 -9.55 -4.72 -21.78
C LYS A 261 -10.83 -5.27 -22.42
N GLN A 262 -10.92 -6.59 -22.55
CA GLN A 262 -12.09 -7.25 -23.12
C GLN A 262 -13.35 -7.03 -22.27
N ARG A 263 -13.26 -7.16 -20.94
CA ARG A 263 -14.37 -6.84 -20.04
C ARG A 263 -14.81 -5.39 -20.15
N GLN A 264 -13.87 -4.46 -20.28
CA GLN A 264 -14.19 -3.03 -20.46
C GLN A 264 -14.89 -2.75 -21.79
N HIS A 265 -14.47 -3.38 -22.89
CA HIS A 265 -15.20 -3.29 -24.17
C HIS A 265 -16.64 -3.81 -24.04
N GLN A 266 -16.84 -4.94 -23.37
CA GLN A 266 -18.18 -5.49 -23.12
C GLN A 266 -19.02 -4.56 -22.25
N LEU A 267 -18.44 -3.99 -21.18
CA LEU A 267 -19.13 -3.06 -20.30
C LEU A 267 -19.51 -1.78 -21.05
N ALA A 268 -18.58 -1.18 -21.80
CA ALA A 268 -18.85 -0.01 -22.62
C ALA A 268 -20.03 -0.24 -23.58
N ALA A 269 -20.00 -1.36 -24.30
CA ALA A 269 -21.08 -1.75 -25.23
C ALA A 269 -22.43 -1.92 -24.51
N GLN A 270 -22.45 -2.48 -23.30
CA GLN A 270 -23.69 -2.61 -22.50
C GLN A 270 -24.30 -1.26 -22.13
N PHE A 271 -23.46 -0.24 -21.93
CA PHE A 271 -23.90 1.12 -21.61
C PHE A 271 -24.08 2.00 -22.85
N GLY A 272 -23.96 1.44 -24.07
CA GLY A 272 -24.11 2.19 -25.32
C GLY A 272 -23.01 3.23 -25.55
N VAL A 273 -21.84 3.04 -24.95
CA VAL A 273 -20.66 3.89 -25.13
C VAL A 273 -19.52 3.08 -25.72
N GLU A 274 -18.56 3.75 -26.34
CA GLU A 274 -17.33 3.11 -26.81
C GLU A 274 -16.21 3.31 -25.79
N LEU A 275 -15.35 2.30 -25.67
CA LEU A 275 -14.11 2.45 -24.91
C LEU A 275 -13.15 3.33 -25.71
N LEU A 276 -12.77 4.47 -25.14
CA LEU A 276 -11.88 5.41 -25.82
C LEU A 276 -10.51 4.76 -26.13
N PRO A 277 -9.85 5.11 -27.25
CA PRO A 277 -8.52 4.61 -27.56
C PRO A 277 -7.51 4.94 -26.44
N ASP A 278 -7.57 6.16 -25.92
CA ASP A 278 -6.69 6.66 -24.86
C ASP A 278 -7.22 6.36 -23.45
N ALA A 279 -8.24 5.50 -23.30
CA ALA A 279 -8.90 5.23 -22.03
C ALA A 279 -7.93 4.83 -20.89
N TYR A 280 -8.28 5.23 -19.66
CA TYR A 280 -7.58 4.79 -18.47
C TYR A 280 -7.81 3.30 -18.20
N VAL A 281 -6.74 2.55 -17.95
CA VAL A 281 -6.78 1.09 -17.74
C VAL A 281 -7.65 0.72 -16.55
N PHE A 282 -7.63 1.53 -15.48
CA PHE A 282 -8.41 1.28 -14.26
C PHE A 282 -9.49 2.35 -14.07
N SER A 283 -10.16 2.74 -15.15
CA SER A 283 -11.23 3.73 -15.11
C SER A 283 -12.44 3.25 -14.29
N PRO A 284 -13.08 4.12 -13.48
CA PRO A 284 -14.33 3.78 -12.81
C PRO A 284 -15.56 3.90 -13.73
N VAL A 285 -15.40 4.44 -14.96
CA VAL A 285 -16.50 4.66 -15.90
C VAL A 285 -16.34 3.77 -17.15
N PRO A 286 -17.43 3.22 -17.72
CA PRO A 286 -17.36 2.28 -18.83
C PRO A 286 -16.61 2.77 -20.08
N GLY A 287 -16.72 4.07 -20.40
CA GLY A 287 -16.03 4.66 -21.55
C GLY A 287 -14.53 4.92 -21.33
N GLY A 288 -14.02 4.70 -20.12
CA GLY A 288 -12.60 4.84 -19.83
C GLY A 288 -12.07 6.28 -19.73
N ALA A 289 -12.95 7.28 -19.78
CA ALA A 289 -12.59 8.70 -19.88
C ALA A 289 -12.01 9.29 -18.58
N GLU A 290 -12.29 8.67 -17.42
CA GLU A 290 -11.89 9.17 -16.11
C GLU A 290 -10.84 8.28 -15.45
N PHE A 291 -9.88 8.87 -14.75
CA PHE A 291 -8.95 8.13 -13.92
C PHE A 291 -9.59 7.76 -12.58
N ALA A 292 -9.22 6.62 -12.00
CA ALA A 292 -9.60 6.33 -10.62
C ALA A 292 -8.84 7.24 -9.65
N HIS A 293 -9.51 7.74 -8.60
CA HIS A 293 -8.86 8.56 -7.59
C HIS A 293 -7.94 7.72 -6.68
N PRO A 294 -6.67 8.13 -6.48
CA PRO A 294 -5.72 7.42 -5.63
C PRO A 294 -6.21 7.14 -4.21
N ASP A 295 -6.97 8.05 -3.60
CA ASP A 295 -7.49 7.85 -2.25
C ASP A 295 -8.58 6.76 -2.21
N THR A 296 -9.40 6.65 -3.26
CA THR A 296 -10.41 5.59 -3.41
C THR A 296 -9.74 4.21 -3.47
N LEU A 297 -8.66 4.07 -4.24
CA LEU A 297 -7.87 2.83 -4.30
C LEU A 297 -7.31 2.46 -2.91
N THR A 298 -6.80 3.45 -2.20
CA THR A 298 -6.23 3.26 -0.85
C THR A 298 -7.29 2.76 0.12
N GLN A 299 -8.44 3.43 0.16
CA GLN A 299 -9.54 3.07 1.05
C GLN A 299 -10.14 1.71 0.69
N ARG A 300 -10.24 1.38 -0.60
CA ARG A 300 -10.68 0.05 -1.08
C ARG A 300 -9.72 -1.05 -0.61
N TYR A 301 -8.42 -0.86 -0.83
CA TYR A 301 -7.39 -1.79 -0.40
C TYR A 301 -7.34 -1.95 1.13
N GLU A 302 -7.36 -0.85 1.89
CA GLU A 302 -7.33 -0.87 3.35
C GLU A 302 -8.55 -1.60 3.96
N ARG A 303 -9.74 -1.46 3.37
CA ARG A 303 -10.93 -2.22 3.79
C ARG A 303 -10.74 -3.73 3.58
N MET A 304 -10.21 -4.11 2.41
CA MET A 304 -9.96 -5.50 2.05
C MET A 304 -8.95 -6.17 3.00
N VAL A 305 -7.77 -5.56 3.18
CA VAL A 305 -6.73 -6.17 4.02
C VAL A 305 -7.08 -6.17 5.51
N ARG A 306 -7.91 -5.22 5.96
CA ARG A 306 -8.48 -5.24 7.32
C ARG A 306 -9.41 -6.43 7.52
N LYS A 307 -10.24 -6.79 6.52
CA LYS A 307 -11.08 -8.01 6.55
C LYS A 307 -10.23 -9.28 6.65
N LEU A 308 -9.06 -9.29 6.02
CA LEU A 308 -8.12 -10.41 6.06
C LEU A 308 -7.25 -10.47 7.33
N GLY A 309 -7.29 -9.43 8.18
CA GLY A 309 -6.41 -9.31 9.35
C GLY A 309 -4.94 -9.02 9.00
N ILE A 310 -4.67 -8.49 7.80
CA ILE A 310 -3.30 -8.26 7.30
C ILE A 310 -2.94 -6.78 7.41
N THR A 311 -1.85 -6.46 8.10
CA THR A 311 -1.38 -5.08 8.29
C THR A 311 -0.47 -4.63 7.15
N THR A 312 -1.08 -4.14 6.06
CA THR A 312 -0.36 -3.68 4.87
C THR A 312 -1.02 -2.46 4.22
N THR A 313 -0.35 -1.87 3.23
CA THR A 313 -0.84 -0.74 2.43
C THR A 313 -0.56 -1.03 0.96
N LEU A 314 -1.28 -0.35 0.06
CA LEU A 314 -1.06 -0.52 -1.38
C LEU A 314 0.40 -0.21 -1.78
N HIS A 315 1.04 0.73 -1.08
CA HIS A 315 2.46 1.03 -1.31
C HIS A 315 3.39 -0.12 -0.92
N LYS A 316 3.04 -0.92 0.10
CA LYS A 316 3.85 -2.07 0.52
C LYS A 316 3.87 -3.20 -0.52
N LEU A 317 2.91 -3.26 -1.46
CA LEU A 317 2.98 -4.19 -2.60
C LEU A 317 4.19 -3.91 -3.50
N ARG A 318 4.60 -2.65 -3.61
CA ARG A 318 5.84 -2.29 -4.31
C ARG A 318 7.09 -2.78 -3.56
N HIS A 319 7.07 -2.74 -2.23
CA HIS A 319 8.16 -3.32 -1.43
C HIS A 319 8.19 -4.84 -1.55
N TYR A 320 7.02 -5.49 -1.62
CA TYR A 320 6.92 -6.92 -1.93
C TYR A 320 7.58 -7.23 -3.27
N SER A 321 7.19 -6.53 -4.34
CA SER A 321 7.81 -6.68 -5.67
C SER A 321 9.34 -6.54 -5.62
N ALA A 322 9.85 -5.51 -4.93
CA ALA A 322 11.28 -5.31 -4.75
C ALA A 322 11.97 -6.49 -4.04
N THR A 323 11.35 -6.98 -2.97
CA THR A 323 11.87 -8.06 -2.12
C THR A 323 11.91 -9.36 -2.91
N GLU A 324 10.82 -9.74 -3.57
CA GLU A 324 10.73 -10.98 -4.36
C GLU A 324 11.72 -10.99 -5.53
N LEU A 325 11.92 -9.85 -6.19
CA LEU A 325 12.93 -9.73 -7.25
C LEU A 325 14.35 -9.93 -6.71
N ILE A 326 14.70 -9.29 -5.59
CA ILE A 326 16.02 -9.44 -4.96
C ILE A 326 16.24 -10.88 -4.47
N SER A 327 15.23 -11.46 -3.80
CA SER A 327 15.25 -12.85 -3.32
C SER A 327 15.39 -13.87 -4.45
N SER A 328 14.97 -13.50 -5.66
CA SER A 328 15.12 -14.32 -6.88
C SER A 328 16.45 -14.10 -7.60
N GLY A 329 17.39 -13.35 -7.01
CA GLY A 329 18.72 -13.11 -7.56
C GLY A 329 18.77 -12.04 -8.66
N VAL A 330 17.71 -11.26 -8.84
CA VAL A 330 17.73 -10.11 -9.76
C VAL A 330 18.63 -9.02 -9.17
N ASP A 331 19.54 -8.48 -9.98
CA ASP A 331 20.49 -7.50 -9.49
C ASP A 331 19.77 -6.22 -8.98
N PRO A 332 20.23 -5.63 -7.86
CA PRO A 332 19.57 -4.46 -7.28
C PRO A 332 19.45 -3.25 -8.22
N ARG A 333 20.29 -3.12 -9.25
CA ARG A 333 20.22 -2.01 -10.21
C ARG A 333 19.04 -2.20 -11.16
N THR A 334 18.83 -3.42 -11.67
CA THR A 334 17.65 -3.76 -12.47
C THR A 334 16.37 -3.55 -11.66
N VAL A 335 16.33 -3.99 -10.40
CA VAL A 335 15.18 -3.74 -9.51
C VAL A 335 14.94 -2.24 -9.30
N ALA A 336 15.99 -1.46 -9.03
CA ALA A 336 15.88 -0.01 -8.87
C ALA A 336 15.39 0.68 -10.15
N GLY A 337 15.82 0.21 -11.32
CA GLY A 337 15.36 0.66 -12.64
C GLY A 337 13.88 0.39 -12.87
N ARG A 338 13.44 -0.87 -12.70
CA ARG A 338 12.02 -1.30 -12.84
C ARG A 338 11.10 -0.52 -11.92
N LEU A 339 11.55 -0.25 -10.70
CA LEU A 339 10.80 0.52 -9.72
C LEU A 339 10.90 2.05 -9.96
N GLY A 340 11.91 2.54 -10.67
CA GLY A 340 12.14 3.98 -10.86
C GLY A 340 12.56 4.68 -9.56
N HIS A 341 13.51 4.10 -8.82
CA HIS A 341 14.15 4.76 -7.68
C HIS A 341 15.18 5.80 -8.19
N GLY A 342 14.82 7.08 -8.15
CA GLY A 342 15.71 8.17 -8.59
C GLY A 342 16.91 8.48 -7.67
N GLY A 343 17.21 7.64 -6.67
CA GLY A 343 18.13 7.96 -5.58
C GLY A 343 18.84 6.78 -4.92
N GLY A 344 19.22 5.76 -5.69
CA GLY A 344 20.10 4.68 -5.22
C GLY A 344 21.34 4.55 -6.10
N GLY A 345 22.33 5.43 -5.91
CA GLY A 345 23.66 5.33 -6.51
C GLY A 345 23.82 5.99 -7.89
N THR A 346 24.32 7.23 -7.88
CA THR A 346 24.88 8.00 -9.01
C THR A 346 23.94 8.47 -10.14
N THR A 347 24.01 9.77 -10.39
CA THR A 347 23.48 10.56 -11.51
C THR A 347 23.85 10.04 -12.91
N THR A 348 24.75 9.06 -13.01
CA THR A 348 25.36 8.58 -14.25
C THR A 348 24.57 7.47 -14.96
N LEU A 349 23.62 6.80 -14.29
CA LEU A 349 22.81 5.71 -14.87
C LEU A 349 21.55 6.18 -15.63
N ARG A 350 21.41 7.50 -15.83
CA ARG A 350 20.20 8.16 -16.35
C ARG A 350 19.97 8.01 -17.86
N ALA A 351 20.84 7.30 -18.58
CA ALA A 351 20.80 7.20 -20.04
C ALA A 351 20.28 5.85 -20.59
N TYR A 352 20.04 4.83 -19.75
CA TYR A 352 19.67 3.48 -20.21
C TYR A 352 18.17 3.12 -20.07
N SER A 353 17.28 4.10 -19.90
CA SER A 353 15.83 3.86 -19.72
C SER A 353 15.04 3.74 -21.02
N ALA A 354 15.69 3.80 -22.19
CA ALA A 354 15.02 3.78 -23.50
C ALA A 354 14.61 2.37 -23.97
N TRP A 355 15.22 1.32 -23.42
CA TRP A 355 15.00 -0.07 -23.85
C TRP A 355 14.64 -0.96 -22.66
N VAL A 356 13.67 -1.85 -22.85
CA VAL A 356 13.44 -2.97 -21.92
C VAL A 356 14.64 -3.90 -22.07
N SER A 357 15.46 -4.01 -21.04
CA SER A 357 16.63 -4.88 -21.07
C SER A 357 16.22 -6.34 -20.93
N GLU A 358 17.04 -7.25 -21.45
CA GLU A 358 16.90 -8.69 -21.18
C GLU A 358 16.88 -8.98 -19.66
N ALA A 359 17.58 -8.15 -18.87
CA ALA A 359 17.54 -8.23 -17.41
C ALA A 359 16.14 -7.94 -16.83
N ASP A 360 15.42 -6.95 -17.37
CA ASP A 360 14.05 -6.65 -16.92
C ASP A 360 13.04 -7.73 -17.36
N GLN A 361 13.22 -8.33 -18.54
CA GLN A 361 12.42 -9.49 -18.95
C GLN A 361 12.62 -10.70 -18.03
N ARG A 362 13.88 -11.00 -17.66
CA ARG A 362 14.20 -12.03 -16.66
C ARG A 362 13.59 -11.70 -15.30
N ALA A 363 13.65 -10.43 -14.88
CA ALA A 363 13.05 -9.97 -13.65
C ALA A 363 11.52 -10.20 -13.63
N SER A 364 10.81 -9.88 -14.72
CA SER A 364 9.37 -10.12 -14.82
C SER A 364 9.02 -11.60 -14.71
N ARG A 365 9.77 -12.49 -15.40
CA ARG A 365 9.55 -13.94 -15.32
C ARG A 365 9.84 -14.51 -13.92
N ALA A 366 10.91 -14.05 -13.28
CA ALA A 366 11.25 -14.46 -11.92
C ALA A 366 10.16 -14.06 -10.92
N LEU A 367 9.62 -12.84 -11.05
CA LEU A 367 8.53 -12.40 -10.19
C LEU A 367 7.24 -13.19 -10.42
N PHE A 368 6.89 -13.52 -11.67
CA PHE A 368 5.75 -14.38 -11.98
C PHE A 368 5.80 -15.72 -11.22
N SER A 369 6.95 -16.39 -11.18
CA SER A 369 7.12 -17.66 -10.45
C SER A 369 6.95 -17.56 -8.91
N ARG A 370 6.93 -16.33 -8.37
CA ARG A 370 6.77 -16.04 -6.93
C ARG A 370 5.43 -15.41 -6.59
N VAL A 371 4.74 -14.84 -7.59
CA VAL A 371 3.42 -14.27 -7.39
C VAL A 371 2.42 -15.42 -7.37
N PRO A 372 1.54 -15.46 -6.36
CA PRO A 372 0.49 -16.46 -6.23
C PRO A 372 -0.31 -16.62 -7.53
N GLU A 373 -0.63 -17.86 -7.90
CA GLU A 373 -1.38 -18.14 -9.12
C GLU A 373 -2.70 -17.36 -9.15
N ARG A 374 -3.04 -16.87 -10.34
CA ARG A 374 -4.34 -16.29 -10.60
C ARG A 374 -5.40 -17.38 -10.34
N PRO A 375 -6.41 -17.15 -9.48
CA PRO A 375 -7.49 -18.10 -9.28
C PRO A 375 -8.14 -18.45 -10.62
N GLU A 376 -8.46 -19.73 -10.84
CA GLU A 376 -9.18 -20.19 -12.03
C GLU A 376 -10.59 -19.56 -12.09
N GLY A 377 -10.67 -18.40 -12.74
CA GLY A 377 -11.86 -17.81 -13.34
C GLY A 377 -13.03 -17.36 -12.45
N PRO A 378 -13.97 -16.56 -13.01
CA PRO A 378 -15.21 -16.11 -12.37
C PRO A 378 -16.11 -17.21 -11.83
N VAL A 379 -15.94 -18.46 -12.27
CA VAL A 379 -16.83 -19.58 -11.95
C VAL A 379 -16.86 -19.85 -10.45
N ALA A 380 -15.71 -19.89 -9.76
CA ALA A 380 -15.71 -20.14 -8.32
C ALA A 380 -16.37 -19.00 -7.52
N ALA A 381 -16.18 -17.74 -7.94
CA ALA A 381 -16.76 -16.57 -7.28
C ALA A 381 -18.27 -16.43 -7.57
N SER A 382 -18.71 -16.75 -8.79
CA SER A 382 -20.11 -16.76 -9.20
C SER A 382 -20.86 -17.93 -8.56
N GLU A 383 -20.31 -19.13 -8.52
CA GLU A 383 -20.91 -20.29 -7.84
C GLU A 383 -21.03 -20.04 -6.33
N ARG A 384 -20.01 -19.46 -5.68
CA ARG A 384 -20.15 -19.02 -4.28
C ARG A 384 -21.22 -17.94 -4.11
N ALA A 385 -21.36 -17.02 -5.06
CA ALA A 385 -22.39 -15.99 -4.98
C ALA A 385 -23.80 -16.56 -5.06
N LYS A 386 -24.00 -17.73 -5.71
CA LYS A 386 -25.28 -18.47 -5.66
C LYS A 386 -25.58 -18.98 -4.25
N GLN A 387 -24.56 -19.40 -3.50
CA GLN A 387 -24.72 -20.02 -2.19
C GLN A 387 -24.68 -19.03 -1.02
N ARG A 388 -23.88 -17.96 -1.13
CA ARG A 388 -23.63 -17.00 -0.07
C ARG A 388 -23.35 -15.60 -0.64
N PRO A 389 -24.39 -14.81 -0.94
CA PRO A 389 -24.22 -13.42 -1.38
C PRO A 389 -23.62 -12.58 -0.23
N GLU A 390 -22.57 -11.80 -0.53
CA GLU A 390 -21.89 -10.91 0.42
C GLU A 390 -21.95 -9.44 0.00
N ASN A 391 -21.98 -9.17 -1.31
CA ASN A 391 -21.93 -7.83 -1.87
C ASN A 391 -23.33 -7.35 -2.31
N PRO A 392 -23.61 -6.04 -2.34
CA PRO A 392 -24.92 -5.52 -2.72
C PRO A 392 -25.44 -6.03 -4.07
N TYR A 393 -24.57 -6.13 -5.09
CA TYR A 393 -24.97 -6.66 -6.41
C TYR A 393 -25.23 -8.17 -6.41
N GLU A 394 -24.59 -8.93 -5.49
CA GLU A 394 -24.83 -10.37 -5.34
C GLU A 394 -26.17 -10.63 -4.67
N HIS A 395 -26.53 -9.82 -3.66
CA HIS A 395 -27.86 -9.86 -3.05
C HIS A 395 -28.95 -9.56 -4.07
N ILE A 396 -28.76 -8.53 -4.91
CA ILE A 396 -29.73 -8.19 -5.97
C ILE A 396 -29.87 -9.34 -6.99
N ALA A 397 -28.75 -9.96 -7.39
CA ALA A 397 -28.78 -11.10 -8.30
C ALA A 397 -29.45 -12.33 -7.67
N HIS A 398 -29.16 -12.61 -6.40
CA HIS A 398 -29.77 -13.72 -5.66
C HIS A 398 -31.29 -13.52 -5.49
N GLU A 399 -31.73 -12.30 -5.20
CA GLU A 399 -33.17 -11.98 -5.12
C GLU A 399 -33.88 -12.25 -6.45
N ILE A 400 -33.29 -11.87 -7.58
CA ILE A 400 -33.86 -12.18 -8.90
C ILE A 400 -33.84 -13.69 -9.17
N ARG A 401 -32.78 -14.40 -8.79
CA ARG A 401 -32.71 -15.87 -8.87
C ARG A 401 -33.85 -16.52 -8.09
N ASP A 402 -34.12 -16.07 -6.86
CA ASP A 402 -35.20 -16.61 -6.03
C ASP A 402 -36.57 -16.38 -6.67
N ARG A 403 -36.79 -15.19 -7.26
CA ARG A 403 -38.03 -14.88 -8.01
C ARG A 403 -38.22 -15.76 -9.23
N ILE A 404 -37.14 -16.13 -9.94
CA ILE A 404 -37.18 -17.10 -11.05
C ILE A 404 -37.51 -18.51 -10.51
N GLY A 405 -36.88 -18.94 -9.42
CA GLY A 405 -37.15 -20.24 -8.79
C GLY A 405 -38.59 -20.40 -8.30
N LEU A 406 -39.12 -19.35 -7.67
CA LEU A 406 -40.52 -19.25 -7.23
C LEU A 406 -41.52 -19.15 -8.39
N GLY A 407 -41.04 -18.88 -9.61
CA GLY A 407 -41.87 -18.74 -10.82
C GLY A 407 -42.57 -17.38 -10.94
N GLU A 408 -42.14 -16.37 -10.19
CA GLU A 408 -42.61 -14.98 -10.36
C GLU A 408 -42.07 -14.31 -11.63
N LEU A 409 -40.93 -14.81 -12.12
CA LEU A 409 -40.32 -14.44 -13.39
C LEU A 409 -40.15 -15.72 -14.20
N VAL A 410 -40.82 -15.80 -15.36
CA VAL A 410 -40.79 -16.99 -16.23
C VAL A 410 -39.96 -16.75 -17.49
N ASP A 411 -39.63 -17.82 -18.20
CA ASP A 411 -38.83 -17.79 -19.43
C ASP A 411 -39.33 -16.72 -20.41
N GLY A 412 -38.43 -15.84 -20.85
CA GLY A 412 -38.76 -14.73 -21.74
C GLY A 412 -39.29 -13.46 -21.06
N ASP A 413 -39.59 -13.48 -19.76
CA ASP A 413 -39.94 -12.26 -19.02
C ASP A 413 -38.78 -11.28 -18.99
N ARG A 414 -39.09 -9.98 -18.94
CA ARG A 414 -38.06 -8.94 -18.82
C ARG A 414 -37.45 -8.95 -17.43
N VAL A 415 -36.13 -9.12 -17.38
CA VAL A 415 -35.36 -8.85 -16.16
C VAL A 415 -35.37 -7.33 -15.92
N PRO A 416 -35.59 -6.85 -14.70
CA PRO A 416 -35.52 -5.43 -14.39
C PRO A 416 -34.22 -4.80 -14.90
N THR A 417 -34.31 -3.64 -15.53
CA THR A 417 -33.13 -2.95 -16.07
C THR A 417 -32.18 -2.50 -14.96
N ALA A 418 -30.89 -2.34 -15.27
CA ALA A 418 -29.92 -1.84 -14.29
C ALA A 418 -30.34 -0.50 -13.66
N LYS A 419 -31.06 0.36 -14.39
CA LYS A 419 -31.62 1.60 -13.85
C LYS A 419 -32.74 1.33 -12.84
N GLN A 420 -33.68 0.45 -13.18
CA GLN A 420 -34.77 0.07 -12.26
C GLN A 420 -34.23 -0.60 -10.99
N LEU A 421 -33.24 -1.48 -11.11
CA LEU A 421 -32.59 -2.12 -9.96
C LEU A 421 -31.80 -1.12 -9.11
N ALA A 422 -31.13 -0.16 -9.73
CA ALA A 422 -30.45 0.91 -9.01
C ALA A 422 -31.42 1.74 -8.16
N ASP A 423 -32.56 2.10 -8.75
CA ASP A 423 -33.60 2.87 -8.07
C ASP A 423 -34.25 2.06 -6.93
N GLN A 424 -34.57 0.77 -7.17
CA GLN A 424 -35.21 -0.13 -6.21
C GLN A 424 -34.33 -0.46 -5.00
N HIS A 425 -33.04 -0.72 -5.21
CA HIS A 425 -32.12 -1.13 -4.15
C HIS A 425 -31.26 0.03 -3.60
N HIS A 426 -31.51 1.26 -4.06
CA HIS A 426 -30.75 2.45 -3.70
C HIS A 426 -29.22 2.29 -3.89
N VAL A 427 -28.82 1.67 -5.00
CA VAL A 427 -27.41 1.45 -5.38
C VAL A 427 -27.03 2.23 -6.64
N SER A 428 -25.74 2.31 -6.95
CA SER A 428 -25.30 2.91 -8.22
C SER A 428 -25.76 2.06 -9.42
N VAL A 429 -25.99 2.70 -10.57
CA VAL A 429 -26.35 2.00 -11.82
C VAL A 429 -25.28 0.98 -12.22
N GLY A 430 -24.00 1.25 -11.94
CA GLY A 430 -22.92 0.28 -12.16
C GLY A 430 -23.02 -0.96 -11.25
N THR A 431 -23.39 -0.77 -9.97
CA THR A 431 -23.64 -1.88 -9.02
C THR A 431 -24.80 -2.75 -9.49
N ALA A 432 -25.90 -2.14 -9.92
CA ALA A 432 -27.04 -2.86 -10.48
C ALA A 432 -26.70 -3.57 -11.80
N GLY A 433 -25.87 -2.94 -12.65
CA GLY A 433 -25.35 -3.55 -13.87
C GLY A 433 -24.58 -4.85 -13.58
N ARG A 434 -23.75 -4.88 -12.53
CA ARG A 434 -23.04 -6.08 -12.09
C ARG A 434 -23.98 -7.21 -11.67
N ALA A 435 -25.14 -6.90 -11.07
CA ALA A 435 -26.13 -7.91 -10.71
C ALA A 435 -26.72 -8.59 -11.96
N VAL A 436 -27.03 -7.79 -13.00
CA VAL A 436 -27.50 -8.30 -14.29
C VAL A 436 -26.43 -9.13 -14.99
N THR A 437 -25.15 -8.73 -14.94
CA THR A 437 -24.04 -9.53 -15.45
C THR A 437 -23.95 -10.87 -14.73
N LEU A 438 -24.08 -10.88 -13.40
CA LEU A 438 -23.99 -12.10 -12.60
C LEU A 438 -25.12 -13.09 -12.93
N LEU A 439 -26.35 -12.60 -13.16
CA LEU A 439 -27.47 -13.43 -13.63
C LEU A 439 -27.19 -14.09 -15.00
N LYS A 440 -26.53 -13.36 -15.91
CA LYS A 440 -26.10 -13.92 -17.20
C LYS A 440 -25.04 -14.99 -17.02
N THR A 441 -24.08 -14.76 -16.11
CA THR A 441 -23.04 -15.75 -15.77
C THR A 441 -23.65 -17.03 -15.21
N TRP A 442 -24.72 -16.94 -14.41
CA TRP A 442 -25.47 -18.10 -13.93
C TRP A 442 -26.39 -18.75 -14.97
N GLY A 443 -26.44 -18.22 -16.19
CA GLY A 443 -27.34 -18.72 -17.24
C GLY A 443 -28.82 -18.41 -16.99
N LEU A 444 -29.14 -17.51 -16.06
CA LEU A 444 -30.54 -17.17 -15.70
C LEU A 444 -31.10 -16.01 -16.53
N ALA A 445 -30.23 -15.23 -17.16
CA ALA A 445 -30.61 -14.10 -18.00
C ALA A 445 -29.85 -14.11 -19.32
N GLU A 446 -30.51 -13.66 -20.38
CA GLU A 446 -29.91 -13.54 -21.71
C GLU A 446 -30.22 -12.18 -22.34
N THR A 447 -29.44 -11.78 -23.34
CA THR A 447 -29.68 -10.53 -24.07
C THR A 447 -29.39 -10.73 -25.55
N SER A 448 -30.42 -10.54 -26.36
CA SER A 448 -30.29 -10.47 -27.82
C SER A 448 -29.93 -9.06 -28.26
N ARG A 449 -29.11 -8.91 -29.32
CA ARG A 449 -28.74 -7.59 -29.87
C ARG A 449 -29.97 -6.70 -30.08
N GLY A 450 -29.98 -5.52 -29.45
CA GLY A 450 -31.05 -4.53 -29.57
C GLY A 450 -32.34 -4.87 -28.81
N LYS A 451 -32.38 -5.93 -28.01
CA LYS A 451 -33.53 -6.35 -27.20
C LYS A 451 -33.25 -6.22 -25.70
N PRO A 452 -34.30 -6.03 -24.86
CA PRO A 452 -34.15 -6.02 -23.41
C PRO A 452 -33.61 -7.36 -22.89
N THR A 453 -32.92 -7.34 -21.75
CA THR A 453 -32.52 -8.55 -21.04
C THR A 453 -33.75 -9.33 -20.60
N THR A 454 -33.81 -10.62 -20.91
CA THR A 454 -34.92 -11.51 -20.54
C THR A 454 -34.41 -12.69 -19.72
N VAL A 455 -35.31 -13.32 -18.97
CA VAL A 455 -35.05 -14.59 -18.30
C VAL A 455 -34.73 -15.64 -19.37
N ALA A 456 -33.62 -16.34 -19.20
CA ALA A 456 -33.17 -17.34 -20.16
C ALA A 456 -34.14 -18.55 -20.20
N VAL A 457 -34.26 -19.19 -21.36
CA VAL A 457 -35.07 -20.41 -21.49
C VAL A 457 -34.46 -21.52 -20.63
N GLY A 458 -35.28 -22.17 -19.80
CA GLY A 458 -34.83 -23.19 -18.83
C GLY A 458 -34.21 -22.62 -17.55
N ALA A 459 -34.27 -21.30 -17.32
CA ALA A 459 -33.69 -20.68 -16.11
C ALA A 459 -34.29 -21.26 -14.81
N ARG A 460 -35.59 -21.54 -14.80
CA ARG A 460 -36.25 -22.15 -13.62
C ARG A 460 -35.78 -23.58 -13.35
N GLU A 461 -35.54 -24.35 -14.41
CA GLU A 461 -35.03 -25.72 -14.31
C GLU A 461 -33.58 -25.74 -13.82
N LEU A 462 -32.78 -24.75 -14.24
CA LEU A 462 -31.43 -24.52 -13.74
C LEU A 462 -31.43 -24.17 -12.25
N VAL A 463 -32.30 -23.25 -11.80
CA VAL A 463 -32.43 -22.93 -10.36
C VAL A 463 -32.85 -24.17 -9.56
N ALA A 464 -33.82 -24.93 -10.06
CA ALA A 464 -34.29 -26.15 -9.40
C ALA A 464 -33.23 -27.26 -9.36
N ALA A 465 -32.36 -27.36 -10.37
CA ALA A 465 -31.23 -28.28 -10.37
C ALA A 465 -30.16 -27.85 -9.35
N ASP A 466 -29.80 -26.56 -9.35
CA ASP A 466 -28.84 -25.96 -8.40
C ASP A 466 -29.31 -26.14 -6.94
N ASP A 467 -30.62 -26.03 -6.67
CA ASP A 467 -31.18 -26.21 -5.32
C ASP A 467 -31.31 -27.69 -4.91
N ARG A 468 -31.39 -28.63 -5.87
CA ARG A 468 -31.43 -30.08 -5.60
C ARG A 468 -30.06 -30.67 -5.29
N GLU A 469 -29.00 -30.14 -5.90
CA GLU A 469 -27.62 -30.56 -5.63
C GLU A 469 -27.07 -30.02 -4.30
N GLN A 470 -27.80 -29.10 -3.64
CA GLN A 470 -27.47 -28.62 -2.30
C GLN A 470 -27.99 -29.60 -1.24
N PRO A 471 -27.14 -30.11 -0.32
CA PRO A 471 -27.60 -30.91 0.80
C PRO A 471 -28.62 -30.09 1.62
N GLN A 472 -29.81 -30.65 1.82
CA GLN A 472 -30.87 -30.05 2.63
C GLN A 472 -30.31 -29.64 3.99
N ARG A 473 -30.22 -28.34 4.24
CA ARG A 473 -30.08 -27.81 5.60
C ARG A 473 -31.35 -28.18 6.34
N GLN A 474 -31.27 -29.22 7.17
CA GLN A 474 -32.23 -29.39 8.26
C GLN A 474 -32.15 -28.12 9.13
N GLU A 475 -33.28 -27.45 9.27
CA GLU A 475 -33.53 -26.50 10.34
C GLU A 475 -33.23 -27.22 11.66
N ALA A 476 -32.17 -26.81 12.36
CA ALA A 476 -31.87 -27.29 13.69
C ALA A 476 -32.93 -26.73 14.66
N PRO A 477 -33.54 -27.56 15.54
CA PRO A 477 -34.29 -27.05 16.67
C PRO A 477 -33.36 -26.30 17.61
N ASP A 478 -33.88 -25.26 18.25
CA ASP A 478 -33.27 -24.62 19.40
C ASP A 478 -32.93 -25.68 20.46
N GLU A 479 -31.65 -25.97 20.67
CA GLU A 479 -31.15 -26.58 21.90
C GLU A 479 -29.64 -26.36 22.07
N GLU A 480 -29.33 -25.75 23.21
CA GLU A 480 -28.11 -25.71 24.03
C GLU A 480 -26.74 -26.08 23.44
N SER A 481 -25.76 -25.23 23.76
CA SER A 481 -24.33 -25.45 23.52
C SER A 481 -23.86 -26.85 23.93
N PRO A 482 -23.05 -27.49 23.08
CA PRO A 482 -21.72 -27.87 23.55
C PRO A 482 -20.62 -27.76 22.49
N GLY A 483 -19.39 -27.56 22.99
CA GLY A 483 -18.21 -28.20 22.42
C GLY A 483 -17.60 -27.57 21.16
N ALA A 484 -16.50 -26.85 21.36
CA ALA A 484 -15.53 -26.59 20.31
C ALA A 484 -14.83 -27.90 19.87
N GLU A 485 -14.70 -28.12 18.56
CA GLU A 485 -13.72 -29.00 17.86
C GLU A 485 -14.00 -28.88 16.35
N SER A 486 -13.08 -28.90 15.39
CA SER A 486 -11.62 -28.84 15.33
C SER A 486 -11.24 -28.71 13.84
N ALA A 487 -10.21 -27.92 13.53
CA ALA A 487 -9.54 -27.87 12.23
C ALA A 487 -8.74 -29.19 11.97
N PRO A 488 -8.26 -29.48 10.74
CA PRO A 488 -7.73 -30.80 10.42
C PRO A 488 -6.47 -31.11 11.22
N ALA A 489 -6.33 -32.39 11.58
CA ALA A 489 -5.32 -32.92 12.48
C ALA A 489 -3.89 -32.49 12.12
N SER A 490 -3.28 -31.71 13.03
CA SER A 490 -1.84 -31.80 13.25
C SER A 490 -1.59 -33.13 13.96
N GLU A 491 -0.69 -33.96 13.43
CA GLU A 491 -0.27 -35.16 14.13
C GLU A 491 0.34 -34.71 15.47
N GLY A 492 -0.25 -35.15 16.59
CA GLY A 492 0.18 -34.77 17.93
C GLY A 492 1.63 -35.17 18.25
N PRO A 493 2.12 -34.86 19.46
CA PRO A 493 3.49 -35.18 19.86
C PRO A 493 3.73 -36.68 19.69
N ARG A 494 4.70 -37.01 18.86
CA ARG A 494 5.13 -38.38 18.56
C ARG A 494 6.59 -38.55 18.96
N LEU A 495 6.98 -39.78 19.24
CA LEU A 495 8.35 -40.10 19.59
C LEU A 495 9.24 -39.94 18.35
N LEU A 496 10.10 -38.93 18.37
CA LEU A 496 10.99 -38.56 17.26
C LEU A 496 12.45 -38.73 17.68
N HIS A 497 13.30 -39.06 16.71
CA HIS A 497 14.73 -39.11 16.90
C HIS A 497 15.36 -37.78 16.45
N PHE A 498 16.20 -37.20 17.30
CA PHE A 498 16.81 -35.91 17.09
C PHE A 498 18.32 -36.07 17.01
N GLU A 499 18.91 -35.39 16.04
CA GLU A 499 20.35 -35.25 15.91
C GLU A 499 20.71 -33.77 15.97
N VAL A 500 21.47 -33.39 17.00
CA VAL A 500 22.01 -32.04 17.17
C VAL A 500 23.36 -32.00 16.48
N ARG A 501 23.51 -31.09 15.52
CA ARG A 501 24.75 -30.85 14.79
C ARG A 501 25.27 -29.45 15.09
N ARG A 502 26.59 -29.30 15.23
CA ARG A 502 27.26 -28.01 15.29
C ARG A 502 28.21 -27.92 14.10
N LEU A 503 28.07 -26.88 13.27
CA LEU A 503 28.89 -26.67 12.06
C LEU A 503 29.02 -27.96 11.22
N GLY A 504 27.91 -28.69 11.05
CA GLY A 504 27.85 -29.94 10.28
C GLY A 504 28.41 -31.18 10.99
N THR A 505 28.86 -31.12 12.24
CA THR A 505 29.30 -32.31 13.00
C THR A 505 28.27 -32.69 14.05
N THR A 506 27.87 -33.95 14.11
CA THR A 506 26.95 -34.47 15.12
C THR A 506 27.58 -34.42 16.50
N VAL A 507 26.98 -33.62 17.38
CA VAL A 507 27.42 -33.48 18.77
C VAL A 507 26.58 -34.35 19.71
N ARG A 508 25.32 -34.60 19.36
CA ARG A 508 24.41 -35.39 20.19
C ARG A 508 23.25 -35.97 19.41
N THR A 509 22.78 -37.14 19.84
CA THR A 509 21.50 -37.73 19.39
C THR A 509 20.63 -38.08 20.59
N PHE A 510 19.32 -37.88 20.50
CA PHE A 510 18.36 -38.26 21.55
C PHE A 510 16.97 -38.49 20.98
N THR A 511 16.11 -39.18 21.73
CA THR A 511 14.70 -39.38 21.39
C THR A 511 13.82 -38.59 22.34
N ALA A 512 12.81 -37.88 21.81
CA ALA A 512 11.84 -37.14 22.62
C ALA A 512 10.47 -37.13 21.94
N GLU A 513 9.41 -36.98 22.72
CA GLU A 513 8.09 -36.69 22.18
C GLU A 513 8.03 -35.21 21.77
N ALA A 514 7.82 -34.96 20.48
CA ALA A 514 7.68 -33.59 20.00
C ALA A 514 6.75 -33.53 18.78
N ASP A 515 6.29 -32.31 18.51
CA ASP A 515 5.61 -31.95 17.28
C ASP A 515 6.67 -31.44 16.28
N PRO A 516 6.89 -32.11 15.14
CA PRO A 516 7.91 -31.74 14.16
C PRO A 516 7.57 -30.44 13.40
N ASP A 517 6.31 -30.00 13.46
CA ASP A 517 5.81 -28.82 12.76
C ASP A 517 5.69 -27.58 13.68
N SER A 518 6.11 -27.70 14.95
CA SER A 518 6.07 -26.61 15.94
C SER A 518 7.46 -25.97 16.14
N PRO A 519 7.75 -24.81 15.51
CA PRO A 519 9.08 -24.19 15.58
C PRO A 519 9.45 -23.76 17.00
N GLU A 520 8.47 -23.35 17.81
CA GLU A 520 8.67 -22.97 19.21
C GLU A 520 9.05 -24.18 20.08
N HIS A 521 8.52 -25.37 19.79
CA HIS A 521 8.84 -26.58 20.53
C HIS A 521 10.25 -27.09 20.15
N LEU A 522 10.57 -27.12 18.86
CA LEU A 522 11.89 -27.49 18.35
C LEU A 522 12.99 -26.54 18.86
N LYS A 523 12.70 -25.22 18.93
CA LYS A 523 13.62 -24.25 19.52
C LYS A 523 13.94 -24.53 20.98
N ARG A 524 12.94 -24.91 21.79
CA ARG A 524 13.16 -25.27 23.21
C ARG A 524 14.00 -26.53 23.35
N LEU A 525 13.79 -27.53 22.50
CA LEU A 525 14.58 -28.77 22.50
C LEU A 525 16.04 -28.51 22.10
N LEU A 526 16.28 -27.67 21.09
CA LEU A 526 17.63 -27.26 20.70
C LEU A 526 18.31 -26.45 21.82
N ALA A 527 17.63 -25.47 22.40
CA ALA A 527 18.16 -24.68 23.52
C ALA A 527 18.49 -25.53 24.76
N ALA A 528 17.63 -26.50 25.10
CA ALA A 528 17.89 -27.43 26.18
C ALA A 528 19.12 -28.32 25.90
N SER A 529 19.31 -28.72 24.64
CA SER A 529 20.46 -29.52 24.22
C SER A 529 21.77 -28.73 24.31
N VAL A 530 21.78 -27.47 23.85
CA VAL A 530 22.93 -26.57 23.94
C VAL A 530 23.33 -26.31 25.40
N ARG A 531 22.36 -26.09 26.30
CA ARG A 531 22.62 -25.90 27.74
C ARG A 531 23.20 -27.15 28.40
N HIS A 532 22.76 -28.34 27.98
CA HIS A 532 23.27 -29.59 28.53
C HIS A 532 24.72 -29.88 28.15
N ASP A 533 25.17 -29.38 27.00
CA ASP A 533 26.58 -29.45 26.57
C ASP A 533 27.46 -28.40 27.28
N GLY A 534 26.93 -27.72 28.30
CA GLY A 534 27.65 -26.74 29.12
C GLY A 534 27.96 -25.43 28.40
N ARG A 535 27.19 -25.10 27.36
CA ARG A 535 27.36 -23.89 26.53
C ARG A 535 26.29 -22.84 26.83
N ASP A 536 26.63 -21.60 26.52
CA ASP A 536 25.71 -20.48 26.66
C ASP A 536 24.66 -20.50 25.55
N GLU A 537 23.40 -20.18 25.88
CA GLU A 537 22.28 -20.19 24.94
C GLU A 537 22.44 -19.14 23.80
N SER A 538 23.33 -18.16 23.96
CA SER A 538 23.74 -17.26 22.88
C SER A 538 24.50 -17.94 21.74
N GLU A 539 25.06 -19.14 21.95
CA GLU A 539 25.72 -19.94 20.91
C GLU A 539 24.72 -20.77 20.08
N ILE A 540 23.40 -20.68 20.32
CA ILE A 540 22.39 -21.52 19.66
C ILE A 540 22.38 -21.41 18.12
N LEU A 541 22.85 -20.29 17.57
CA LEU A 541 22.95 -20.04 16.13
C LEU A 541 23.96 -20.95 15.41
N ASP A 542 24.90 -21.55 16.14
CA ASP A 542 25.90 -22.48 15.59
C ASP A 542 25.36 -23.93 15.47
N TYR A 543 24.14 -24.18 15.95
CA TYR A 543 23.57 -25.52 16.07
C TYR A 543 22.34 -25.71 15.16
N GLU A 544 22.22 -26.93 14.65
CA GLU A 544 21.14 -27.42 13.83
C GLU A 544 20.51 -28.63 14.53
N LEU A 545 19.19 -28.77 14.46
CA LEU A 545 18.44 -29.90 15.00
C LEU A 545 17.79 -30.65 13.84
N ASN A 546 18.37 -31.79 13.45
CA ASN A 546 17.72 -32.70 12.51
C ASN A 546 16.69 -33.55 13.25
N VAL A 547 15.52 -33.68 12.65
CA VAL A 547 14.36 -34.39 13.17
C VAL A 547 14.07 -35.58 12.26
N TYR A 548 14.08 -36.77 12.84
CA TYR A 548 13.82 -38.02 12.14
C TYR A 548 12.59 -38.71 12.70
N GLY A 549 11.81 -39.32 11.81
CA GLY A 549 10.71 -40.22 12.17
C GLY A 549 11.23 -41.51 12.82
N ALA A 550 10.31 -42.27 13.43
CA ALA A 550 10.64 -43.55 14.08
C ALA A 550 11.19 -44.62 13.10
N ASP A 551 10.95 -44.43 11.80
CA ASP A 551 11.46 -45.24 10.69
C ASP A 551 12.82 -44.78 10.15
N GLY A 552 13.40 -43.72 10.74
CA GLY A 552 14.66 -43.12 10.31
C GLY A 552 14.54 -42.16 9.13
N GLN A 553 13.32 -41.86 8.67
CA GLN A 553 13.11 -40.85 7.63
C GLN A 553 13.43 -39.46 8.16
N HIS A 554 14.23 -38.68 7.43
CA HIS A 554 14.47 -37.27 7.75
C HIS A 554 13.20 -36.45 7.50
N LEU A 555 12.65 -35.85 8.56
CA LEU A 555 11.41 -35.07 8.49
C LEU A 555 11.70 -33.58 8.35
N ASN A 556 12.63 -33.04 9.14
CA ASN A 556 12.89 -31.60 9.19
C ASN A 556 14.30 -31.30 9.71
N THR A 557 14.90 -30.19 9.27
CA THR A 557 16.11 -29.60 9.88
C THR A 557 15.73 -28.24 10.44
N PHE A 558 15.75 -28.13 11.76
CA PHE A 558 15.47 -26.87 12.45
C PHE A 558 16.77 -26.12 12.76
N VAL A 559 16.83 -24.86 12.32
CA VAL A 559 17.93 -23.93 12.61
C VAL A 559 17.37 -22.64 13.17
N THR A 560 18.03 -22.08 14.18
CA THR A 560 17.67 -20.75 14.69
C THR A 560 18.33 -19.68 13.83
N MET A 561 17.54 -18.78 13.24
CA MET A 561 18.05 -17.58 12.58
C MET A 561 18.28 -16.45 13.60
N ALA A 562 19.31 -15.63 13.39
CA ALA A 562 19.55 -14.44 14.20
C ALA A 562 18.34 -13.49 14.13
N PRO A 563 17.97 -12.84 15.26
CA PRO A 563 16.82 -11.93 15.31
C PRO A 563 16.98 -10.69 14.43
#